data_AF-A0A381R2M6-F1
#
_entry.id   AF-A0A381R2M6-F1
#
_cell.length_a   1.000
_cell.length_b   1.000
_cell.length_c   1.000
_cell.angle_alpha   90.00
_cell.angle_beta   90.00
_cell.angle_gamma   90.00
#
_symmetry.space_group_name_H-M   'P 1'
#
loop_
_entity.id
_entity.type
_entity.pdbx_description
1 polymer ?
#
loop_
_entity_poly.entity_id
_entity_poly.type
_entity_poly.pdbx_seq_one_letter_code
_entity_poly.pdbx_strand_id
1 'polypeptide(L)'
;MKKLLLFLFVIGCSNTKALYTHSDNMSRLITKQLVLDRFGEPTAISKEDNIDEYYYDFGVFNQRVNYYHPNISTVSPNQTFAEYNMPMSYAERSVYKYIKFKMIKDSVISWESSGVNFATKKKKNQK
;
A
#
# COMPACT_ATOMS: atom_id res chain seq x y z
N MET A 1 -57.22 6.94 0.65
CA MET A 1 -56.73 5.77 -0.12
C MET A 1 -55.25 5.56 0.20
N LYS A 2 -54.94 4.36 0.71
CA LYS A 2 -53.58 3.86 0.99
C LYS A 2 -52.72 3.92 -0.27
N LYS A 3 -51.54 4.53 -0.20
CA LYS A 3 -50.34 4.06 -0.93
C LYS A 3 -49.11 4.21 -0.05
N LEU A 4 -49.01 3.24 0.86
CA LEU A 4 -47.74 2.76 1.42
C LEU A 4 -46.94 2.19 0.23
N LEU A 5 -45.87 2.86 -0.19
CA LEU A 5 -44.89 2.23 -1.08
C LEU A 5 -43.52 2.28 -0.40
N LEU A 6 -43.05 1.09 -0.03
CA LEU A 6 -41.73 0.78 0.50
C LEU A 6 -40.62 1.55 -0.22
N PHE A 7 -39.90 2.39 0.51
CA PHE A 7 -38.53 2.78 0.19
C PHE A 7 -37.59 2.06 1.15
N LEU A 8 -37.49 0.73 1.00
CA LEU A 8 -36.79 -0.13 1.94
C LEU A 8 -36.01 -1.24 1.22
N PHE A 9 -35.26 -0.94 0.15
CA PHE A 9 -34.41 -1.94 -0.49
C PHE A 9 -33.20 -1.36 -1.24
N VAL A 10 -32.32 -0.63 -0.54
CA VAL A 10 -30.92 -0.48 -1.00
C VAL A 10 -29.96 -0.26 0.17
N ILE A 11 -30.12 -1.03 1.27
CA ILE A 11 -28.96 -1.32 2.12
C ILE A 11 -28.21 -2.44 1.41
N GLY A 12 -27.59 -2.11 0.27
CA GLY A 12 -26.61 -2.97 -0.35
C GLY A 12 -25.53 -3.20 0.70
N CYS A 13 -25.45 -4.43 1.22
CA CYS A 13 -24.33 -4.86 2.03
C CYS A 13 -23.08 -4.74 1.15
N SER A 14 -22.44 -3.57 1.18
CA SER A 14 -21.10 -3.39 0.69
C SER A 14 -20.25 -4.35 1.51
N ASN A 15 -19.97 -5.53 0.95
CA ASN A 15 -19.00 -6.46 1.47
C ASN A 15 -17.59 -5.90 1.21
N THR A 16 -17.36 -4.62 1.52
CA THR A 16 -16.03 -4.05 1.64
C THR A 16 -15.36 -4.81 2.76
N LYS A 17 -14.63 -5.86 2.38
CA LYS A 17 -13.63 -6.48 3.24
C LYS A 17 -12.71 -5.35 3.65
N ALA A 18 -12.94 -4.79 4.84
CA ALA A 18 -12.12 -3.70 5.33
C ALA A 18 -10.66 -4.14 5.27
N LEU A 19 -9.81 -3.33 4.66
CA LEU A 19 -8.39 -3.59 4.50
C LEU A 19 -7.67 -2.67 5.46
N TYR A 20 -6.74 -3.18 6.26
CA TYR A 20 -5.72 -2.35 6.87
C TYR A 20 -4.71 -2.02 5.78
N THR A 21 -4.59 -0.73 5.47
CA THR A 21 -3.61 -0.25 4.50
C THR A 21 -2.19 -0.50 5.04
N HIS A 22 -1.20 -0.40 4.16
CA HIS A 22 0.20 -0.45 4.59
C HIS A 22 0.47 0.62 5.67
N SER A 23 -0.02 1.84 5.47
CA SER A 23 0.10 2.93 6.44
C SER A 23 -0.55 2.60 7.79
N ASP A 24 -1.76 2.04 7.80
CA ASP A 24 -2.44 1.62 9.04
C ASP A 24 -1.60 0.58 9.79
N ASN A 25 -1.03 -0.36 9.05
CA ASN A 25 -0.24 -1.44 9.61
C ASN A 25 1.11 -0.99 10.16
N MET A 26 1.77 -0.02 9.53
CA MET A 26 3.02 0.54 10.03
C MET A 26 2.78 1.46 11.23
N SER A 27 1.73 2.29 11.18
CA SER A 27 1.40 3.26 12.25
C SER A 27 0.98 2.59 13.56
N ARG A 28 0.66 1.29 13.55
CA ARG A 28 0.36 0.49 14.75
C ARG A 28 1.60 -0.01 15.48
N LEU A 29 2.77 0.06 14.85
CA LEU A 29 4.04 -0.40 15.42
C LEU A 29 4.63 0.73 16.26
N ILE A 30 3.98 1.00 17.39
CA ILE A 30 4.31 2.16 18.23
C ILE A 30 5.45 1.91 19.23
N THR A 31 5.89 0.65 19.39
CA THR A 31 6.99 0.28 20.27
C THR A 31 8.07 -0.51 19.54
N LYS A 32 9.30 -0.46 20.07
CA LYS A 32 10.43 -1.26 19.60
C LYS A 32 10.09 -2.74 19.53
N GLN A 33 9.46 -3.29 20.57
CA GLN A 33 9.10 -4.70 20.61
C GLN A 33 8.13 -5.07 19.48
N LEU A 34 7.11 -4.25 19.20
CA LEU A 34 6.17 -4.52 18.11
C LEU A 34 6.85 -4.50 16.73
N VAL A 35 7.86 -3.65 16.55
CA VAL A 35 8.67 -3.61 15.32
C VAL A 35 9.47 -4.91 15.19
N LEU A 36 10.16 -5.33 16.25
CA LEU A 36 10.96 -6.56 16.28
C LEU A 36 10.09 -7.81 16.10
N ASP A 37 8.94 -7.88 16.77
CA ASP A 37 8.01 -9.00 16.63
C ASP A 37 7.51 -9.17 15.18
N ARG A 38 7.42 -8.06 14.44
CA ARG A 38 6.92 -8.06 13.07
C ARG A 38 8.00 -8.33 12.04
N PHE A 39 9.17 -7.74 12.19
CA PHE A 39 10.22 -7.73 11.16
C PHE A 39 11.49 -8.49 11.55
N GLY A 40 11.61 -8.92 12.80
CA GLY A 40 12.82 -9.52 13.34
C GLY A 40 13.89 -8.45 13.65
N GLU A 41 15.14 -8.89 13.69
CA GLU A 41 16.29 -8.00 13.86
C GLU A 41 16.48 -7.10 12.63
N PRO A 42 16.81 -5.80 12.82
CA PRO A 42 17.08 -4.90 11.71
C PRO A 42 18.37 -5.27 10.98
N THR A 43 18.44 -4.93 9.70
CA THR A 43 19.65 -5.06 8.89
C THR A 43 20.77 -4.17 9.41
N ALA A 44 20.42 -2.96 9.85
CA ALA A 44 21.36 -2.03 10.48
C ALA A 44 20.65 -1.17 11.52
N ILE A 45 21.41 -0.75 12.53
CA ILE A 45 20.98 0.23 13.53
C ILE A 45 21.98 1.38 13.48
N SER A 46 21.48 2.59 13.28
CA SER A 46 22.27 3.82 13.46
C SER A 46 21.73 4.60 14.66
N LYS A 47 22.60 5.39 15.28
CA LYS A 47 22.26 6.18 16.47
C LYS A 47 22.71 7.61 16.27
N GLU A 48 21.76 8.53 16.37
CA GLU A 48 21.98 9.97 16.30
C GLU A 48 21.35 10.58 17.55
N ASP A 49 22.17 11.14 18.43
CA ASP A 49 21.78 11.64 19.74
C ASP A 49 20.99 10.61 20.58
N ASN A 50 19.70 10.90 20.81
CA ASN A 50 18.76 10.06 21.55
C ASN A 50 17.82 9.26 20.64
N ILE A 51 18.06 9.28 19.33
CA ILE A 51 17.25 8.61 18.31
C ILE A 51 18.03 7.41 17.78
N ASP A 52 17.44 6.23 17.95
CA ASP A 52 17.88 5.02 17.28
C ASP A 52 17.08 4.86 15.98
N GLU A 53 17.77 4.65 14.86
CA GLU A 53 17.15 4.35 13.56
C GLU A 53 17.38 2.88 13.20
N TYR A 54 16.28 2.14 13.05
CA TYR A 54 16.25 0.72 12.70
C TYR A 54 15.96 0.62 11.21
N TYR A 55 16.93 0.13 10.45
CA TYR A 55 16.85 -0.04 9.00
C TYR A 55 16.63 -1.50 8.63
N TYR A 56 15.61 -1.76 7.80
CA TYR A 56 15.29 -3.07 7.25
C TYR A 56 15.45 -3.04 5.73
N ASP A 57 16.40 -3.80 5.20
CA ASP A 57 16.64 -3.96 3.77
C ASP A 57 15.88 -5.16 3.23
N PHE A 58 15.09 -4.94 2.18
CA PHE A 58 14.39 -6.01 1.45
C PHE A 58 15.00 -6.23 0.06
N GLY A 59 16.06 -5.52 -0.30
CA GLY A 59 16.77 -5.63 -1.56
C GLY A 59 16.21 -4.79 -2.70
N VAL A 60 16.76 -5.01 -3.89
CA VAL A 60 16.43 -4.27 -5.11
C VAL A 60 15.59 -5.14 -6.03
N PHE A 61 14.49 -4.58 -6.53
CA PHE A 61 13.64 -5.27 -7.50
C PHE A 61 13.52 -4.46 -8.77
N ASN A 62 13.65 -5.14 -9.92
CA ASN A 62 13.35 -4.54 -11.21
C ASN A 62 11.83 -4.56 -11.41
N GLN A 63 11.23 -3.37 -11.42
CA GLN A 63 9.83 -3.18 -11.73
C GLN A 63 9.69 -2.72 -13.18
N ARG A 64 8.88 -3.43 -13.96
CA ARG A 64 8.45 -3.00 -15.28
C ARG A 64 7.31 -2.00 -15.14
N VAL A 65 7.55 -0.76 -15.57
CA VAL A 65 6.53 0.29 -15.64
C VAL A 65 6.05 0.37 -17.07
N ASN A 66 4.78 0.06 -17.30
CA ASN A 66 4.16 0.17 -18.61
C ASN A 66 3.69 1.60 -18.84
N TYR A 67 4.05 2.16 -19.99
CA TYR A 67 3.54 3.44 -20.46
C TYR A 67 2.43 3.18 -21.46
N TYR A 68 1.25 3.71 -21.13
CA TYR A 68 0.09 3.63 -22.01
C TYR A 68 -0.03 4.93 -22.77
N HIS A 69 -0.31 4.83 -24.06
CA HIS A 69 -0.60 6.01 -24.87
C HIS A 69 -1.92 6.65 -24.40
N PRO A 70 -2.04 7.98 -24.25
CA PRO A 70 -3.26 8.62 -23.73
C PRO A 70 -4.54 8.26 -24.50
N ASN A 71 -4.41 7.92 -25.79
CA ASN A 71 -5.52 7.50 -26.64
C ASN A 71 -6.11 6.13 -26.29
N ILE A 72 -5.53 5.34 -25.37
CA ILE A 72 -6.12 4.06 -24.94
C ILE A 72 -7.47 4.25 -24.23
N SER A 73 -7.72 5.44 -23.67
CA SER A 73 -8.93 5.77 -22.91
C SER A 73 -9.98 6.49 -23.75
N THR A 74 -9.69 6.81 -25.02
CA THR A 74 -10.64 7.47 -25.91
C THR A 74 -11.30 6.43 -26.79
N VAL A 75 -12.58 6.16 -26.53
CA VAL A 75 -13.39 5.27 -27.38
C VAL A 75 -14.13 6.16 -28.37
N SER A 76 -13.73 6.15 -29.64
CA SER A 76 -14.40 6.90 -30.72
C SER A 76 -15.09 5.93 -31.69
N PRO A 77 -16.32 6.23 -32.16
CA PRO A 77 -16.99 5.42 -33.18
C PRO A 77 -16.24 5.36 -34.53
N ASN A 78 -15.32 6.29 -34.76
CA ASN A 78 -14.59 6.43 -36.03
C ASN A 78 -13.14 5.92 -35.97
N GLN A 79 -12.71 5.32 -34.86
CA GLN A 79 -11.35 4.78 -34.73
C GLN A 79 -11.25 3.35 -35.27
N THR A 80 -10.18 3.06 -35.98
CA THR A 80 -9.89 1.74 -36.55
C THR A 80 -9.17 0.84 -35.55
N PHE A 81 -9.32 -0.48 -35.67
CA PHE A 81 -8.65 -1.46 -34.80
C PHE A 81 -7.10 -1.33 -34.82
N ALA A 82 -6.52 -0.84 -35.92
CA ALA A 82 -5.09 -0.57 -36.03
C ALA A 82 -4.62 0.57 -35.10
N GLU A 83 -5.47 1.56 -34.83
CA GLU A 83 -5.16 2.69 -33.93
C GLU A 83 -5.17 2.27 -32.45
N TYR A 84 -5.86 1.16 -32.11
CA TYR A 84 -5.80 0.55 -30.79
C TYR A 84 -4.51 -0.25 -30.55
N ASN A 85 -3.92 -0.77 -31.62
CA ASN A 85 -2.77 -1.68 -31.60
C ASN A 85 -1.42 -0.94 -31.49
N MET A 86 -1.39 0.17 -30.74
CA MET A 86 -0.13 0.89 -30.49
C MET A 86 0.78 0.06 -29.56
N PRO A 87 2.09 -0.05 -29.89
CA PRO A 87 3.01 -0.84 -29.08
C PRO A 87 3.13 -0.24 -27.68
N MET A 88 2.88 -1.07 -26.67
CA MET A 88 3.10 -0.69 -25.28
C MET A 88 4.60 -0.54 -25.02
N SER A 89 5.04 0.68 -24.73
CA SER A 89 6.40 0.90 -24.26
C SER A 89 6.48 0.63 -22.75
N TYR A 90 7.65 0.22 -22.30
CA TYR A 90 7.91 0.00 -20.89
C TYR A 90 9.31 0.47 -20.54
N ALA A 91 9.49 0.86 -19.28
CA ALA A 91 10.82 1.03 -18.70
C ALA A 91 10.99 0.04 -17.56
N GLU A 92 12.18 -0.52 -17.45
CA GLU A 92 12.60 -1.22 -16.25
C GLU A 92 13.19 -0.20 -15.28
N ARG A 93 12.70 -0.22 -14.03
CA ARG A 93 13.22 0.63 -12.96
C ARG A 93 13.61 -0.24 -11.79
N SER A 94 14.85 -0.13 -11.34
CA SER A 94 15.30 -0.75 -10.11
C SER A 94 14.76 0.05 -8.92
N VAL A 95 13.96 -0.58 -8.08
CA VAL A 95 13.37 0.01 -6.88
C VAL A 95 14.00 -0.63 -5.65
N TYR A 96 14.61 0.21 -4.82
CA TYR A 96 15.11 -0.18 -3.50
C TYR A 96 13.94 -0.33 -2.54
N LYS A 97 13.85 -1.50 -1.90
CA LYS A 97 12.80 -1.79 -0.93
C LYS A 97 13.36 -1.76 0.47
N TYR A 98 12.83 -0.86 1.30
CA TYR A 98 13.29 -0.72 2.69
C TYR A 98 12.18 -0.23 3.61
N ILE A 99 12.41 -0.38 4.91
CA ILE A 99 11.67 0.32 5.97
C ILE A 99 12.68 0.92 6.96
N LYS A 100 12.38 2.12 7.44
CA LYS A 100 13.10 2.78 8.54
C LYS A 100 12.14 3.13 9.66
N PHE A 101 12.55 2.83 10.89
CA PHE A 101 11.86 3.28 12.11
C PHE A 101 12.81 4.15 12.92
N LYS A 102 12.36 5.35 13.29
CA LYS A 102 13.06 6.18 14.26
C LYS A 102 12.43 5.98 15.62
N MET A 103 13.26 5.76 16.64
CA MET A 103 12.82 5.41 17.98
C MET A 103 13.56 6.23 19.03
N ILE A 104 12.86 6.57 20.11
CA ILE A 104 13.47 7.11 21.33
C ILE A 104 13.20 6.10 22.44
N LYS A 105 14.26 5.50 22.97
CA LYS A 105 14.18 4.35 23.90
C LYS A 105 13.36 3.22 23.26
N ASP A 106 12.17 2.95 23.79
CA ASP A 106 11.29 1.87 23.32
C ASP A 106 10.11 2.37 22.48
N SER A 107 10.01 3.68 22.23
CA SER A 107 8.88 4.29 21.51
C SER A 107 9.27 4.63 20.08
N VAL A 108 8.44 4.24 19.12
CA VAL A 108 8.57 4.66 17.72
C VAL A 108 8.03 6.07 17.57
N ILE A 109 8.86 6.98 17.06
CA ILE A 109 8.49 8.38 16.81
C ILE A 109 8.05 8.62 15.37
N SER A 110 8.62 7.88 14.42
CA SER A 110 8.25 7.96 13.01
C SER A 110 8.73 6.72 12.26
N TRP A 111 8.15 6.52 11.08
CA TRP A 111 8.55 5.48 10.16
C TRP A 111 8.48 6.00 8.72
N GLU A 112 9.30 5.45 7.86
CA GLU A 112 9.22 5.64 6.41
C GLU A 112 9.52 4.32 5.70
N SER A 113 9.04 4.18 4.47
CA SER A 113 9.29 2.97 3.68
C SER A 113 9.26 3.27 2.19
N SER A 114 9.92 2.42 1.43
CA SER A 114 9.92 2.48 -0.03
C SER A 114 9.72 1.08 -0.61
N GLY A 115 8.91 0.99 -1.67
CA GLY A 115 8.79 -0.22 -2.50
C GLY A 115 8.20 -1.46 -1.80
N VAL A 116 7.69 -1.34 -0.58
CA VAL A 116 7.05 -2.41 0.19
C VAL A 116 5.57 -2.15 0.40
N ASN A 117 4.77 -3.20 0.52
CA ASN A 117 3.34 -3.10 0.83
C ASN A 117 2.93 -4.23 1.77
N PHE A 118 2.58 -3.86 3.00
CA PHE A 118 2.15 -4.80 4.05
C PHE A 118 0.67 -4.62 4.41
N ALA A 119 -0.19 -4.30 3.43
CA ALA A 119 -1.63 -4.24 3.66
C ALA A 119 -2.20 -5.63 4.04
N THR A 120 -3.16 -5.66 4.98
CA THR A 120 -3.74 -6.91 5.47
C THR A 120 -5.26 -6.84 5.49
N LYS A 121 -5.93 -7.97 5.23
CA LYS A 121 -7.40 -8.04 5.35
C LYS A 121 -7.78 -7.92 6.82
N LYS A 122 -8.70 -7.00 7.14
CA LYS A 122 -9.33 -6.95 8.46
C LYS A 122 -10.13 -8.23 8.63
N LYS A 123 -9.76 -9.04 9.63
CA LYS A 123 -10.57 -10.21 10.01
C LYS A 123 -11.94 -9.68 10.46
N LYS A 124 -13.03 -10.23 9.90
CA LYS A 124 -14.37 -10.06 10.50
C LYS A 124 -14.28 -10.70 11.90
N ASN A 125 -14.61 -9.93 12.93
CA ASN A 125 -14.63 -10.28 14.36
C ASN A 125 -13.30 -10.09 15.11
N GLN A 126 -13.13 -8.89 15.65
CA GLN A 126 -12.77 -8.69 17.06
C GLN A 126 -13.81 -7.68 17.57
N LYS A 127 -14.87 -8.22 18.15
CA LYS A 127 -15.92 -7.48 18.85
C LYS A 127 -15.75 -7.82 20.32
#